data_AF-A0A348PS18-F1
#
_entry.id   AF-A0A348PS18-F1
#
_cell.length_a   1.000
_cell.length_b   1.000
_cell.length_c   1.000
_cell.angle_alpha   90.00
_cell.angle_beta   90.00
_cell.angle_gamma   90.00
#
_symmetry.space_group_name_H-M   'P 1'
#
loop_
_entity.id
_entity.type
_entity.pdbx_description
1 polymer ?
#
loop_
_entity_poly.entity_id
_entity_poly.type
_entity_poly.pdbx_seq_one_letter_code
_entity_poly.pdbx_strand_id
1 'polypeptide(L)' 'MMVEKLCQISTRLKNIFIVAHNPGVTQLLNFLCPNQAAHLDPADIVHIEFNEIAWNEITEDSGIFVRRVSFRD' A
#
# COMPACT_ATOMS: atom_id res chain seq x y z
N MET A 1 -0.52 -14.07 -1.43
CA MET A 1 -1.24 -12.82 -1.08
C MET A 1 -0.26 -11.65 -1.18
N MET A 2 -0.63 -10.45 -1.68
CA MET A 2 0.36 -9.36 -1.92
C MET A 2 1.16 -8.98 -0.66
N VAL A 3 0.54 -9.03 0.52
CA VAL A 3 1.17 -8.77 1.82
C VAL A 3 2.35 -9.73 2.10
N GLU A 4 2.20 -11.01 1.79
CA GLU A 4 3.30 -11.99 1.99
C GLU A 4 4.54 -11.62 1.16
N LYS A 5 4.35 -11.00 -0.01
CA LYS A 5 5.45 -10.50 -0.83
C LYS A 5 6.06 -9.23 -0.24
N LEU A 6 5.27 -8.36 0.38
CA LEU A 6 5.79 -7.22 1.14
C LEU A 6 6.66 -7.70 2.31
N CYS A 7 6.20 -8.69 3.07
CA CYS A 7 6.94 -9.24 4.21
C CYS A 7 8.27 -9.92 3.84
N GLN A 8 8.49 -10.23 2.55
CA GLN A 8 9.73 -10.81 2.03
C GLN A 8 10.74 -9.74 1.55
N ILE A 9 10.38 -8.46 1.58
CA ILE A 9 11.25 -7.36 1.14
C ILE A 9 12.38 -7.16 2.13
N SER A 10 13.59 -6.92 1.61
CA SER A 10 14.75 -6.65 2.45
C SER A 10 14.52 -5.40 3.31
N THR A 11 14.79 -5.51 4.61
CA THR A 11 14.74 -4.39 5.58
C THR A 11 15.74 -3.27 5.26
N ARG A 12 16.66 -3.47 4.32
CA ARG A 12 17.56 -2.41 3.82
C ARG A 12 16.86 -1.43 2.88
N LEU A 13 15.78 -1.84 2.22
CA LEU A 13 15.01 -0.96 1.34
C LEU A 13 14.08 -0.11 2.20
N LYS A 14 14.16 1.22 2.06
CA LYS A 14 13.31 2.14 2.84
C LYS A 14 11.99 2.46 2.15
N ASN A 15 11.99 2.45 0.82
CA ASN A 15 10.85 2.81 -0.01
C ASN A 15 10.69 1.77 -1.12
N ILE A 16 9.45 1.49 -1.47
CA ILE A 16 9.10 0.62 -2.60
C ILE A 16 8.01 1.28 -3.42
N PHE A 17 7.93 0.94 -4.70
CA PHE A 17 6.86 1.38 -5.58
C PHE A 17 6.18 0.14 -6.17
N ILE A 18 4.86 0.03 -5.98
CA ILE A 18 4.08 -1.13 -6.40
C ILE A 18 3.22 -0.71 -7.59
N VAL A 19 3.40 -1.39 -8.71
CA VAL A 19 2.53 -1.29 -9.88
C VAL A 19 1.69 -2.55 -9.96
N ALA A 20 0.38 -2.42 -9.82
CA ALA A 20 -0.53 -3.56 -9.73
C ALA A 20 -1.92 -3.20 -10.28
N HIS A 21 -2.73 -4.24 -10.53
CA HIS A 21 -4.08 -4.11 -11.05
C HIS A 21 -5.13 -4.22 -9.93
N ASN A 22 -6.29 -3.60 -10.18
CA ASN A 22 -7.50 -3.86 -9.41
C ASN A 22 -8.06 -5.27 -9.68
N PRO A 23 -8.79 -5.89 -8.72
CA PRO A 23 -9.11 -5.35 -7.40
C PRO A 23 -7.96 -5.49 -6.38
N GLY A 24 -6.89 -6.20 -6.73
CA GLY A 24 -5.83 -6.58 -5.80
C GLY A 24 -5.12 -5.40 -5.12
N VAL A 25 -4.84 -4.32 -5.86
CA VAL A 25 -4.22 -3.11 -5.27
C VAL A 25 -5.20 -2.34 -4.37
N THR A 26 -6.49 -2.30 -4.71
CA THR A 26 -7.53 -1.73 -3.84
C THR A 26 -7.69 -2.55 -2.56
N GLN A 27 -7.62 -3.88 -2.64
CA GLN A 27 -7.65 -4.76 -1.47
C GLN A 27 -6.41 -4.57 -0.59
N LEU A 28 -5.22 -4.44 -1.19
CA LEU A 28 -3.99 -4.16 -0.46
C LEU A 28 -4.07 -2.82 0.27
N LEU A 29 -4.58 -1.77 -0.39
CA LEU A 29 -4.82 -0.48 0.25
C LEU A 29 -5.73 -0.64 1.47
N ASN A 30 -6.89 -1.29 1.32
CA ASN A 30 -7.84 -1.45 2.42
C ASN A 30 -7.34 -2.40 3.52
N PHE A 31 -6.41 -3.31 3.23
CA PHE A 31 -5.75 -4.12 4.23
C PHE A 31 -4.76 -3.29 5.06
N LEU A 32 -3.93 -2.46 4.41
CA LEU A 32 -2.90 -1.66 5.09
C LEU A 32 -3.48 -0.42 5.77
N CYS A 33 -4.48 0.19 5.14
CA CYS A 33 -5.20 1.38 5.59
C CYS A 33 -6.70 1.14 5.38
N PRO A 34 -7.43 0.65 6.40
CA PRO A 34 -8.85 0.37 6.28
C PRO A 34 -9.69 1.57 5.83
N ASN A 35 -10.75 1.29 5.06
CA ASN A 35 -11.78 2.23 4.62
C ASN A 35 -11.28 3.44 3.79
N GLN A 36 -10.11 3.38 3.17
CA GLN A 36 -9.57 4.52 2.40
C GLN A 36 -10.23 4.70 1.03
N ALA A 37 -10.60 3.61 0.35
CA ALA A 37 -11.24 3.69 -0.95
C ALA A 37 -12.07 2.46 -1.29
N ALA A 38 -13.23 2.68 -1.91
CA ALA A 38 -13.98 1.60 -2.56
C ALA A 38 -13.29 1.13 -3.85
N HIS A 39 -12.55 2.01 -4.52
CA HIS A 39 -11.82 1.74 -5.76
C HIS A 39 -10.69 2.75 -5.99
N LEU A 40 -9.62 2.31 -6.67
CA LEU A 40 -8.59 3.16 -7.26
C LEU A 40 -8.79 3.25 -8.76
N ASP A 41 -8.87 4.46 -9.31
CA ASP A 41 -8.94 4.66 -10.75
C ASP A 41 -7.62 4.27 -11.43
N PRO A 42 -7.64 3.91 -12.73
CA PRO A 42 -6.41 3.66 -13.47
C PRO A 42 -5.45 4.85 -13.38
N ALA A 43 -4.17 4.55 -13.10
CA ALA A 43 -3.10 5.51 -12.90
C ALA A 43 -3.15 6.35 -11.60
N ASP A 44 -3.99 5.98 -10.64
CA ASP A 44 -3.86 6.51 -9.29
C ASP A 44 -2.57 6.08 -8.62
N ILE A 45 -1.99 7.00 -7.85
CA ILE A 45 -0.86 6.75 -6.97
C ILE A 45 -1.30 7.01 -5.54
N VAL A 46 -1.10 6.02 -4.67
CA VAL A 46 -1.34 6.17 -3.23
C VAL A 46 -0.01 6.14 -2.50
N HIS A 47 0.17 7.10 -1.59
CA HIS A 47 1.32 7.16 -0.69
C HIS A 47 0.89 6.67 0.70
N ILE A 48 1.57 5.61 1.16
CA ILE A 48 1.39 5.02 2.48
C ILE A 48 2.74 5.08 3.20
N GLU A 49 2.72 5.56 4.44
CA GLU A 49 3.86 5.54 5.36
C GLU A 49 3.67 4.47 6.44
N PHE A 50 4.74 4.16 7.17
CA PHE A 50 4.74 3.17 8.24
C PHE A 50 5.54 3.70 9.44
N ASN A 51 5.05 3.47 10.68
CA ASN A 51 5.71 3.94 11.91
C ASN A 51 6.78 2.95 12.38
N GLU A 52 8.03 3.13 11.93
CA GLU A 52 9.22 2.39 12.39
C GLU A 52 9.12 0.85 12.34
N ILE A 53 8.18 0.29 11.59
CA ILE A 53 8.05 -1.16 11.40
C ILE A 53 8.93 -1.66 10.26
N ALA A 54 9.46 -2.87 10.41
CA ALA A 54 10.14 -3.57 9.33
C ALA A 54 9.12 -4.18 8.34
N TRP A 55 9.53 -4.40 7.09
CA TRP A 55 8.65 -4.99 6.06
C TRP A 55 8.00 -6.31 6.49
N ASN A 56 8.74 -7.15 7.21
CA ASN A 56 8.27 -8.45 7.71
C ASN A 56 7.32 -8.36 8.91
N GLU A 57 7.07 -7.16 9.43
CA GLU A 57 6.17 -6.88 10.56
C GLU A 57 4.86 -6.22 10.09
N ILE A 58 4.69 -6.01 8.78
CA ILE A 58 3.47 -5.46 8.22
C ILE A 58 2.29 -6.40 8.48
N THR A 59 1.24 -5.84 9.06
CA THR A 59 -0.04 -6.52 9.32
C THR A 59 -1.20 -5.67 8.78
N GLU A 60 -2.42 -6.12 9.04
CA GLU A 60 -3.61 -5.29 8.81
C GLU A 60 -3.50 -3.99 9.61
N ASP A 61 -3.97 -2.87 9.04
CA ASP A 61 -4.01 -1.52 9.65
C ASP A 61 -2.64 -0.96 10.09
N SER A 62 -1.54 -1.51 9.58
CA SER A 62 -0.20 -1.03 9.94
C SER A 62 0.25 0.21 9.15
N GLY A 63 -0.46 0.55 8.07
CA GLY A 63 -0.13 1.63 7.15
C GLY A 63 -0.80 2.96 7.51
N ILE A 64 -0.10 4.06 7.25
CA ILE A 64 -0.59 5.41 7.43
C ILE A 64 -0.86 5.99 6.05
N PHE A 65 -2.13 6.22 5.73
CA PHE A 65 -2.50 6.87 4.47
C PHE A 65 -2.05 8.35 4.50
N VAL A 66 -1.23 8.75 3.54
CA VAL A 66 -0.74 10.13 3.43
C VAL A 66 -1.53 10.91 2.38
N ARG A 67 -1.60 10.38 1.15
CA ARG A 67 -2.32 11.02 0.04
C ARG A 67 -2.60 10.04 -1.09
N ARG A 68 -3.63 10.37 -1.88
CA ARG A 68 -3.90 9.83 -3.21
C ARG A 68 -3.67 10.94 -4.23
N VAL A 69 -3.03 10.61 -5.34
CA VAL A 69 -2.87 11.49 -6.50
C VAL A 69 -3.52 10.78 -7.67
N SER A 70 -4.52 11.44 -8.27
CA SER A 70 -5.22 10.92 -9.45
C SER A 70 -4.74 11.68 -10.68
N PHE A 71 -4.65 11.02 -11.82
CA PHE A 71 -4.23 11.67 -13.07
C PHE A 71 -5.23 12.73 -13.58
N ARG A 72 -6.48 12.66 -13.13
CA ARG A 72 -7.58 13.50 -13.62
C ARG A 72 -7.91 14.71 -12.74
N ASP A 73 -7.11 14.97 -11.70
CA ASP A 73 -7.29 16.09 -10.76
C ASP A 73 -6.33 17.26 -11.06
#